data_AF-A0A7W0GEY3-F1
#
_entry.id   AF-A0A7W0GEY3-F1
#
_cell.length_a   1.000
_cell.length_b   1.000
_cell.length_c   1.000
_cell.angle_alpha   90.00
_cell.angle_beta   90.00
_cell.angle_gamma   90.00
#
_symmetry.space_group_name_H-M   'P 1'
#
loop_
_entity.id
_entity.type
_entity.pdbx_description
1 polymer ?
#
loop_
_entity_poly.entity_id
_entity_poly.type
_entity_poly.pdbx_seq_one_letter_code
_entity_poly.pdbx_strand_id
1 'polypeptide(L)'
;MRRALAMAGVAVALAVIPAGPASAHVGGGPEPSNYAAVITSVSRVVPGLDVSLSADGERLRVTNDGAGELLVPGYSDEPYLRIEADGVQRNTRSPATYLNVSLSGDTELPPEADPSAAPEWTSVSDTPTYEWHDHRTHWMGSQLPPAVQADPTAEHLIASWEVPLVYDGQPMLVAGTLTWYPPPSSLPSTVLGVGLIVVGLAVAGRARWQRPLVVLLGLAVVAEAGHLATSPVPAESPVYAVTAAALPTVVAALLTWASWRSVRGGPARWCTWRVSPAGWSCCRVCPT
;
A
#
# COMPACT_ATOMS: atom_id res chain seq x y z
N MET A 1 -26.75 3.91 32.54
CA MET A 1 -25.35 4.36 32.77
C MET A 1 -24.34 3.23 32.60
N ARG A 2 -24.38 2.13 33.36
CA ARG A 2 -23.42 1.01 33.25
C ARG A 2 -23.25 0.42 31.83
N ARG A 3 -24.34 0.22 31.07
CA ARG A 3 -24.27 -0.30 29.68
C ARG A 3 -23.70 0.71 28.68
N ALA A 4 -23.99 2.00 28.86
CA ALA A 4 -23.45 3.07 28.02
C ALA A 4 -21.95 3.30 28.28
N LEU A 5 -21.52 3.19 29.55
CA LEU A 5 -20.11 3.23 29.94
C LEU A 5 -19.35 1.99 29.43
N ALA A 6 -19.96 0.81 29.47
CA ALA A 6 -19.38 -0.41 28.90
C ALA A 6 -19.23 -0.31 27.37
N MET A 7 -20.24 0.20 26.66
CA MET A 7 -20.17 0.40 25.21
C MET A 7 -19.18 1.50 24.81
N ALA A 8 -19.11 2.60 25.57
CA ALA A 8 -18.10 3.63 25.38
C ALA A 8 -16.68 3.11 25.65
N GLY A 9 -16.51 2.26 26.68
CA GLY A 9 -15.24 1.59 26.97
C GLY A 9 -14.81 0.64 25.84
N VAL A 10 -15.75 -0.11 25.27
CA VAL A 10 -15.48 -0.99 24.11
C VAL A 10 -15.16 -0.16 22.86
N ALA A 11 -15.86 0.93 22.59
CA ALA A 11 -15.59 1.82 21.46
C ALA A 11 -14.22 2.52 21.58
N VAL A 12 -13.86 2.97 22.78
CA VAL A 12 -12.52 3.53 23.06
C VAL A 12 -11.46 2.45 22.94
N ALA A 13 -11.70 1.23 23.45
CA ALA A 13 -10.76 0.12 23.30
C ALA A 13 -10.55 -0.25 21.82
N LEU A 14 -11.60 -0.25 21.00
CA LEU A 14 -11.51 -0.48 19.54
C LEU A 14 -10.85 0.67 18.79
N ALA A 15 -10.95 1.91 19.28
CA ALA A 15 -10.30 3.09 18.69
C ALA A 15 -8.81 3.21 19.07
N VAL A 16 -8.37 2.55 20.14
CA VAL A 16 -6.97 2.52 20.61
C VAL A 16 -6.20 1.31 20.07
N ILE A 17 -6.89 0.32 19.49
CA ILE A 17 -6.21 -0.65 18.63
C ILE A 17 -5.59 0.17 17.50
N PRO A 18 -4.26 0.13 17.30
CA PRO A 18 -3.68 0.75 16.12
C PRO A 18 -4.36 0.09 14.94
N ALA A 19 -5.20 0.85 14.23
CA ALA A 19 -5.60 0.45 12.90
C ALA A 19 -4.27 0.28 12.17
N GLY A 20 -3.88 -0.97 11.91
CA GLY A 20 -2.89 -1.23 10.87
C GLY A 20 -3.33 -0.45 9.63
N PRO A 21 -2.39 -0.02 8.77
CA PRO A 21 -2.73 0.76 7.59
C PRO A 21 -3.95 0.13 6.95
N ALA A 22 -5.06 0.87 6.92
CA ALA A 22 -6.22 0.45 6.18
C ALA A 22 -5.72 0.43 4.73
N SER A 23 -5.51 -0.77 4.16
CA SER A 23 -5.30 -0.93 2.73
C SER A 23 -6.60 -0.55 2.02
N ALA A 24 -6.86 0.76 1.97
CA ALA A 24 -7.95 1.39 1.24
C ALA A 24 -7.50 1.73 -0.19
N HIS A 25 -6.40 1.13 -0.67
CA HIS A 25 -5.93 1.29 -2.04
C HIS A 25 -6.87 0.54 -2.99
N VAL A 26 -7.95 1.21 -3.39
CA VAL A 26 -8.75 0.86 -4.55
C VAL A 26 -8.10 1.54 -5.76
N GLY A 27 -7.09 0.88 -6.31
CA GLY A 27 -6.38 1.35 -7.49
C GLY A 27 -5.02 0.67 -7.54
N GLY A 28 -4.86 -0.30 -8.45
CA GLY A 28 -3.61 -1.01 -8.72
C GLY A 28 -2.54 -0.12 -9.35
N GLY A 29 -2.34 1.08 -8.81
CA GLY A 29 -1.15 1.88 -9.04
C GLY A 29 0.03 1.29 -8.27
N PRO A 30 1.25 1.80 -8.53
CA PRO A 30 2.45 1.27 -7.89
C PRO A 30 2.35 1.35 -6.37
N GLU A 31 2.86 0.32 -5.68
CA GLU A 31 2.99 0.33 -4.22
C GLU A 31 3.89 1.51 -3.83
N PRO A 32 3.40 2.49 -3.05
CA PRO A 32 4.20 3.63 -2.67
C PRO A 32 5.36 3.17 -1.78
N SER A 33 6.59 3.31 -2.28
CA SER A 33 7.77 3.14 -1.46
C SER A 33 8.16 4.48 -0.80
N ASN A 34 8.90 4.41 0.31
CA ASN A 34 9.52 5.60 0.93
C ASN A 34 10.88 5.93 0.27
N TYR A 35 11.25 5.26 -0.82
CA TYR A 35 12.48 5.49 -1.55
C TYR A 35 12.20 6.25 -2.86
N ALA A 36 13.07 7.18 -3.18
CA ALA A 36 13.07 7.92 -4.43
C ALA A 36 14.41 7.73 -5.13
N ALA A 37 14.39 7.01 -6.25
CA ALA A 37 15.51 6.94 -7.17
C ALA A 37 15.44 8.11 -8.17
N VAL A 38 16.57 8.76 -8.41
CA VAL A 38 16.67 9.89 -9.35
C VAL A 38 17.93 9.76 -10.19
N ILE A 39 17.81 9.89 -11.51
CA ILE A 39 18.95 10.06 -12.42
C ILE A 39 19.50 11.47 -12.24
N THR A 40 20.76 11.58 -11.85
CA THR A 40 21.44 12.87 -11.66
C THR A 40 22.28 13.26 -12.86
N SER A 41 22.79 12.28 -13.63
CA SER A 41 23.55 12.56 -14.85
C SER A 41 23.59 11.37 -15.80
N VAL A 42 23.79 11.69 -17.09
CA VAL A 42 24.22 10.75 -18.13
C VAL A 42 25.49 11.31 -18.72
N SER A 43 26.58 10.54 -18.69
CA SER A 43 27.93 11.06 -18.97
C SER A 43 28.16 11.50 -20.42
N ARG A 44 27.29 11.07 -21.35
CA ARG A 44 27.33 11.41 -22.77
C ARG A 44 25.92 11.59 -23.31
N VAL A 45 25.72 12.61 -24.15
CA VAL A 45 24.49 12.77 -24.92
C VAL A 45 24.60 11.99 -26.22
N VAL A 46 23.68 11.06 -26.44
CA VAL A 46 23.56 10.27 -27.67
C VAL A 46 22.20 10.56 -28.30
N PRO A 47 22.15 11.06 -29.55
CA PRO A 47 20.87 11.29 -30.23
C PRO A 47 20.03 10.00 -30.36
N GLY A 48 18.76 10.07 -29.96
CA GLY A 48 17.85 8.92 -29.99
C GLY A 48 17.93 8.01 -28.76
N LEU A 49 18.83 8.27 -27.81
CA LEU A 49 18.89 7.55 -26.56
C LEU A 49 18.12 8.30 -25.46
N ASP A 50 17.12 7.65 -24.88
CA ASP A 50 16.43 8.09 -23.66
C ASP A 50 16.68 7.10 -22.52
N VAL A 51 16.96 7.64 -21.33
CA VAL A 51 17.09 6.87 -20.09
C VAL A 51 16.23 7.52 -19.03
N SER A 52 15.30 6.76 -18.47
CA SER A 52 14.34 7.23 -17.49
C SER A 52 14.08 6.18 -16.42
N LEU A 53 13.52 6.60 -15.29
CA LEU A 53 12.97 5.69 -14.29
C LEU A 53 11.45 5.63 -14.47
N SER A 54 10.84 4.48 -14.17
CA SER A 54 9.40 4.33 -14.07
C SER A 54 8.80 5.28 -13.02
N ALA A 55 7.49 5.52 -13.08
CA ALA A 55 6.83 6.50 -12.21
C ALA A 55 6.92 6.15 -10.71
N ASP A 56 7.11 4.88 -10.39
CA ASP A 56 7.37 4.36 -9.04
C ASP A 56 8.84 4.36 -8.63
N GLY A 57 9.74 4.69 -9.56
CA GLY A 57 11.18 4.71 -9.35
C GLY A 57 11.82 3.32 -9.25
N GLU A 58 11.08 2.24 -9.54
CA GLU A 58 11.54 0.86 -9.31
C GLU A 58 12.17 0.18 -10.52
N ARG A 59 12.01 0.76 -11.72
CA ARG A 59 12.54 0.21 -12.96
C ARG A 59 13.28 1.26 -13.76
N LEU A 60 14.44 0.86 -14.27
CA LEU A 60 15.16 1.64 -15.26
C LEU A 60 14.59 1.30 -16.64
N ARG A 61 14.22 2.33 -17.39
CA ARG A 61 13.79 2.23 -18.78
C ARG A 61 14.84 2.87 -19.66
N VAL A 62 15.17 2.17 -20.74
CA VAL A 62 16.06 2.68 -21.79
C VAL A 62 15.39 2.51 -23.14
N THR A 63 15.43 3.55 -23.95
CA THR A 63 14.97 3.55 -25.35
C THR A 63 16.10 4.00 -26.26
N ASN A 64 16.40 3.23 -27.30
CA ASN A 64 17.43 3.56 -28.30
C ASN A 64 16.82 3.67 -29.71
N ASP A 65 16.25 4.83 -30.05
CA ASP A 65 15.78 5.15 -31.41
C ASP A 65 16.93 5.51 -32.38
N GLY A 66 18.19 5.45 -31.90
CA GLY A 66 19.38 5.71 -32.69
C GLY A 66 19.77 4.52 -33.59
N ALA A 67 20.73 4.75 -34.47
CA ALA A 67 21.22 3.72 -35.39
C ALA A 67 22.34 2.84 -34.80
N GLY A 68 22.93 3.24 -33.68
CA GLY A 68 24.04 2.55 -33.03
C GLY A 68 23.58 1.46 -32.06
N GLU A 69 24.46 0.50 -31.78
CA GLU A 69 24.22 -0.58 -30.82
C GLU A 69 24.39 -0.04 -29.40
N LEU A 70 23.37 -0.23 -28.55
CA LEU A 70 23.49 -0.02 -27.12
C LEU A 70 23.60 -1.37 -26.39
N LEU A 71 24.71 -1.57 -25.68
CA LEU A 71 24.87 -2.68 -24.75
C LEU A 71 24.70 -2.19 -23.31
N VAL A 72 23.97 -2.99 -22.53
CA VAL A 72 23.86 -2.85 -21.07
C VAL A 72 24.64 -4.00 -20.45
N PRO A 73 25.75 -3.73 -19.73
CA PRO A 73 26.43 -4.75 -18.94
C PRO A 73 25.64 -5.16 -17.69
N GLY A 74 25.75 -6.45 -17.35
CA GLY A 74 25.27 -7.01 -16.10
C GLY A 74 26.18 -6.70 -14.92
N TYR A 75 25.98 -7.42 -13.81
CA TYR A 75 26.63 -7.10 -12.54
C TYR A 75 28.08 -7.58 -12.42
N SER A 76 28.54 -8.42 -13.36
CA SER A 76 29.93 -8.88 -13.48
C SER A 76 30.58 -8.36 -14.77
N ASP A 77 30.10 -7.23 -15.30
CA ASP A 77 30.52 -6.62 -16.57
C ASP A 77 30.25 -7.49 -17.82
N GLU A 78 29.47 -8.56 -17.70
CA GLU A 78 29.07 -9.41 -18.81
C GLU A 78 27.98 -8.74 -19.68
N PRO A 79 27.86 -9.05 -20.98
CA PRO A 79 26.76 -8.51 -21.78
C PRO A 79 25.41 -9.00 -21.24
N TYR A 80 24.51 -8.08 -20.89
CA TYR A 80 23.17 -8.40 -20.39
C TYR A 80 22.09 -8.10 -21.43
N LEU A 81 21.98 -6.86 -21.88
CA LEU A 81 21.05 -6.44 -22.93
C LEU A 81 21.81 -5.88 -24.13
N ARG A 82 21.28 -6.12 -25.31
CA ARG A 82 21.59 -5.42 -26.55
C ARG A 82 20.32 -4.76 -27.06
N ILE A 83 20.37 -3.47 -27.32
CA ILE A 83 19.24 -2.65 -27.76
C ILE A 83 19.64 -1.92 -29.04
N GLU A 84 18.93 -2.23 -30.11
CA GLU A 84 19.11 -1.67 -31.45
C GLU A 84 17.73 -1.21 -31.97
N ALA A 85 17.70 -0.53 -33.12
CA ALA A 85 16.47 0.02 -33.69
C ALA A 85 15.41 -1.06 -34.02
N ASP A 86 15.82 -2.31 -34.22
CA ASP A 86 14.96 -3.44 -34.56
C ASP A 86 14.47 -4.24 -33.34
N GLY A 87 14.96 -3.92 -32.13
CA GLY A 87 14.46 -4.54 -30.91
C GLY A 87 15.48 -4.67 -29.79
N VAL A 88 15.14 -5.55 -28.85
CA VAL A 88 15.96 -5.86 -27.67
C VAL A 88 16.27 -7.35 -27.66
N GLN A 89 17.54 -7.66 -27.49
CA GLN A 89 18.03 -8.99 -27.20
C GLN A 89 18.55 -9.06 -25.76
N ARG A 90 18.26 -10.16 -25.08
CA ARG A 90 18.73 -10.45 -23.73
C ARG A 90 19.61 -11.69 -23.73
N ASN A 91 20.74 -11.62 -23.04
CA ASN A 91 21.69 -12.72 -22.93
C ASN A 91 21.21 -13.72 -21.86
N THR A 92 20.84 -14.93 -22.26
CA THR A 92 20.40 -15.99 -21.33
C THR A 92 21.51 -16.51 -20.42
N ARG A 93 22.79 -16.25 -20.76
CA ARG A 93 23.96 -16.57 -19.93
C ARG A 93 24.27 -15.52 -18.86
N SER A 94 23.73 -14.31 -18.97
CA SER A 94 23.95 -13.28 -17.95
C SER A 94 23.14 -13.57 -16.69
N PRO A 95 23.75 -13.61 -15.50
CA PRO A 95 23.03 -13.65 -14.23
C PRO A 95 21.95 -12.56 -14.08
N ALA A 96 22.18 -11.36 -14.64
CA ALA A 96 21.23 -10.26 -14.60
C ALA A 96 19.88 -10.58 -15.27
N THR A 97 19.84 -11.53 -16.22
CA THR A 97 18.59 -12.05 -16.81
C THR A 97 17.64 -12.64 -15.79
N TYR A 98 18.18 -13.25 -14.74
CA TYR A 98 17.40 -13.93 -13.71
C TYR A 98 17.20 -13.05 -12.49
N LEU A 99 18.24 -12.32 -12.08
CA LEU A 99 18.18 -11.43 -10.91
C LEU A 99 17.18 -10.28 -11.11
N ASN A 100 17.11 -9.70 -12.30
CA ASN A 100 16.28 -8.51 -12.56
C ASN A 100 14.79 -8.80 -12.73
N VAL A 101 14.37 -10.06 -12.57
CA VAL A 101 12.95 -10.46 -12.63
C VAL A 101 12.19 -10.01 -11.39
N SER A 102 12.87 -9.91 -10.24
CA SER A 102 12.25 -9.48 -8.98
C SER A 102 12.99 -8.32 -8.34
N LEU A 103 12.27 -7.55 -7.53
CA LEU A 103 12.83 -6.48 -6.72
C LEU A 103 13.79 -6.95 -5.64
N SER A 104 13.73 -8.22 -5.22
CA SER A 104 14.60 -8.73 -4.15
C SER A 104 15.81 -9.50 -4.68
N GLY A 105 15.80 -9.90 -5.95
CA GLY A 105 16.87 -10.70 -6.53
C GLY A 105 17.02 -12.09 -5.94
N ASP A 106 16.05 -12.54 -5.12
CA ASP A 106 16.05 -13.84 -4.45
C ASP A 106 15.69 -14.97 -5.44
N THR A 107 16.52 -15.14 -6.46
CA THR A 107 16.38 -16.20 -7.47
C THR A 107 17.63 -17.06 -7.48
N GLU A 108 17.43 -18.37 -7.41
CA GLU A 108 18.51 -19.34 -7.63
C GLU A 108 18.91 -19.28 -9.11
N LEU A 109 20.19 -18.97 -9.37
CA LEU A 109 20.70 -18.89 -10.72
C LEU A 109 20.78 -20.29 -11.34
N PRO A 110 20.26 -20.49 -12.56
CA PRO A 110 20.39 -21.77 -13.24
C PRO A 110 21.86 -22.00 -13.65
N PRO A 111 22.31 -23.26 -13.82
CA PRO A 111 23.72 -23.56 -14.15
C PRO A 111 24.22 -22.91 -15.44
N GLU A 112 23.32 -22.59 -16.37
CA GLU A 112 23.66 -21.95 -17.63
C GLU A 112 23.93 -20.44 -17.47
N ALA A 113 23.57 -19.83 -16.35
CA ALA A 113 23.88 -18.43 -16.03
C ALA A 113 25.37 -18.29 -15.63
N ASP A 114 26.23 -18.22 -16.63
CA ASP A 114 27.68 -18.07 -16.49
C ASP A 114 28.13 -16.72 -17.08
N PRO A 115 28.53 -15.74 -16.25
CA PRO A 115 28.95 -14.42 -16.72
C PRO A 115 30.26 -14.45 -17.53
N SER A 116 31.03 -15.55 -17.47
CA SER A 116 32.26 -15.73 -18.24
C SER A 116 32.04 -16.41 -19.59
N ALA A 117 30.87 -16.99 -19.82
CA ALA A 117 30.53 -17.64 -21.08
C ALA A 117 30.25 -16.62 -22.19
N ALA A 118 30.43 -17.04 -23.44
CA ALA A 118 30.01 -16.26 -24.59
C ALA A 118 28.49 -16.01 -24.53
N PRO A 119 28.01 -14.80 -24.90
CA PRO A 119 26.60 -14.46 -24.77
C PRO A 119 25.72 -15.30 -25.70
N GLU A 120 24.56 -15.70 -25.18
CA GLU A 120 23.52 -16.41 -25.93
C GLU A 120 22.28 -15.51 -26.00
N TRP A 121 22.12 -14.84 -27.14
CA TRP A 121 21.11 -13.81 -27.33
C TRP A 121 19.74 -14.40 -27.65
N THR A 122 18.71 -13.92 -26.95
CA THR A 122 17.30 -14.19 -27.24
C THR A 122 16.56 -12.88 -27.40
N SER A 123 15.78 -12.72 -28.47
CA SER A 123 14.92 -11.54 -28.67
C SER A 123 13.80 -11.51 -27.62
N VAL A 124 13.63 -10.36 -26.98
CA VAL A 124 12.61 -10.14 -25.93
C VAL A 124 11.67 -8.97 -26.23
N SER A 125 11.99 -8.15 -27.24
CA SER A 125 11.15 -7.06 -27.73
C SER A 125 11.48 -6.79 -29.20
N ASP A 126 10.48 -6.44 -29.99
CA ASP A 126 10.63 -5.96 -31.38
C ASP A 126 10.62 -4.41 -31.43
N THR A 127 10.72 -3.76 -30.28
CA THR A 127 10.83 -2.30 -30.13
C THR A 127 12.13 -1.97 -29.40
N PRO A 128 12.76 -0.80 -29.67
CA PRO A 128 14.05 -0.42 -29.10
C PRO A 128 13.97 0.02 -27.63
N THR A 129 12.96 -0.42 -26.89
CA THR A 129 12.71 -0.04 -25.50
C THR A 129 12.74 -1.28 -24.62
N TYR A 130 13.45 -1.18 -23.49
CA TYR A 130 13.43 -2.19 -22.45
C TYR A 130 13.36 -1.56 -21.06
N GLU A 131 12.71 -2.26 -20.14
CA GLU A 131 12.53 -1.83 -18.77
C GLU A 131 12.76 -3.01 -17.81
N TRP A 132 13.52 -2.77 -16.74
CA TRP A 132 13.85 -3.81 -15.77
C TRP A 132 14.10 -3.26 -14.37
N HIS A 133 14.01 -4.15 -13.37
CA HIS A 133 14.37 -3.84 -11.99
C HIS A 133 15.90 -3.91 -11.85
N ASP A 134 16.59 -2.79 -12.07
CA ASP A 134 18.04 -2.73 -11.87
C ASP A 134 18.37 -2.62 -10.38
N HIS A 135 19.02 -3.65 -9.85
CA HIS A 135 19.35 -3.76 -8.41
C HIS A 135 20.36 -2.72 -7.95
N ARG A 136 21.05 -2.02 -8.86
CA ARG A 136 21.92 -0.89 -8.50
C ARG A 136 21.10 0.34 -8.10
N THR A 137 19.88 0.47 -8.59
CA THR A 137 19.07 1.69 -8.48
C THR A 137 18.16 1.74 -7.24
N HIS A 138 18.06 0.66 -6.47
CA HIS A 138 17.21 0.58 -5.28
C HIS A 138 17.91 -0.09 -4.09
N TRP A 139 17.24 -0.07 -2.93
CA TRP A 139 17.73 -0.71 -1.72
C TRP A 139 17.36 -2.19 -1.68
N MET A 140 18.37 -3.06 -1.67
CA MET A 140 18.21 -4.51 -1.72
C MET A 140 18.00 -5.19 -0.35
N GLY A 141 18.16 -4.45 0.74
CA GLY A 141 18.03 -5.01 2.08
C GLY A 141 16.57 -5.27 2.46
N SER A 142 16.30 -6.44 3.06
CA SER A 142 14.98 -6.78 3.60
C SER A 142 14.58 -5.97 4.84
N GLN A 143 15.53 -5.24 5.43
CA GLN A 143 15.33 -4.31 6.55
C GLN A 143 15.64 -2.89 6.10
N LEU A 144 15.15 -1.89 6.84
CA LEU A 144 15.50 -0.49 6.60
C LEU A 144 17.03 -0.30 6.65
N PRO A 145 17.60 0.62 5.84
CA PRO A 145 19.00 1.00 5.94
C PRO A 145 19.35 1.41 7.38
N PRO A 146 20.56 1.09 7.88
CA PRO A 146 20.93 1.39 9.28
C PRO A 146 20.74 2.86 9.68
N ALA A 147 20.99 3.81 8.77
CA ALA A 147 20.76 5.24 9.00
C ALA A 147 19.27 5.57 9.23
N VAL A 148 18.38 4.96 8.43
CA VAL A 148 16.94 5.11 8.56
C VAL A 148 16.42 4.45 9.84
N GLN A 149 16.96 3.29 10.22
CA GLN A 149 16.61 2.66 11.50
C GLN A 149 16.97 3.54 12.70
N ALA A 150 18.10 4.27 12.62
CA ALA A 150 18.56 5.16 13.69
C ALA A 150 17.70 6.43 13.81
N ASP A 151 17.21 6.97 12.69
CA ASP A 151 16.30 8.11 12.66
C ASP A 151 15.25 7.98 11.55
N PRO A 152 14.11 7.31 11.80
CA PRO A 152 13.07 7.10 10.79
C PRO A 152 12.18 8.34 10.61
N THR A 153 12.59 9.51 11.08
CA THR A 153 11.81 10.75 10.97
C THR A 153 12.46 11.79 10.06
N ALA A 154 13.69 11.52 9.60
CA ALA A 154 14.47 12.41 8.74
C ALA A 154 14.66 11.82 7.33
N GLU A 155 14.91 12.69 6.36
CA GLU A 155 15.36 12.27 5.03
C GLU A 155 16.78 11.69 5.09
N HIS A 156 17.04 10.63 4.32
CA HIS A 156 18.35 9.99 4.26
C HIS A 156 18.77 9.71 2.82
N LEU A 157 19.95 10.17 2.41
CA LEU A 157 20.60 9.65 1.21
C LEU A 157 21.11 8.23 1.51
N ILE A 158 20.57 7.24 0.81
CA ILE A 158 20.87 5.82 1.04
C ILE A 158 22.06 5.39 0.21
N ALA A 159 22.07 5.76 -1.06
CA ALA A 159 23.13 5.39 -1.98
C ALA A 159 23.26 6.40 -3.13
N SER A 160 24.49 6.55 -3.63
CA SER A 160 24.73 6.96 -5.00
C SER A 160 24.89 5.69 -5.83
N TRP A 161 24.32 5.66 -7.03
CA TRP A 161 24.33 4.49 -7.89
C TRP A 161 24.74 4.84 -9.31
N GLU A 162 25.23 3.84 -10.03
CA GLU A 162 25.72 3.96 -11.39
C GLU A 162 25.31 2.73 -12.20
N VAL A 163 24.86 2.97 -13.43
CA VAL A 163 24.56 1.94 -14.43
C VAL A 163 25.46 2.21 -15.65
N PRO A 164 26.47 1.35 -15.92
CA PRO A 164 27.29 1.45 -17.10
C PRO A 164 26.46 1.09 -18.33
N LEU A 165 26.77 1.76 -19.43
CA LEU A 165 26.23 1.54 -20.76
C LEU A 165 27.38 1.58 -21.77
N VAL A 166 27.23 0.92 -22.90
CA VAL A 166 28.21 0.98 -24.00
C VAL A 166 27.45 1.26 -25.29
N TYR A 167 27.73 2.40 -25.93
CA TYR A 167 27.10 2.80 -27.20
C TYR A 167 28.14 2.77 -28.32
N ASP A 168 27.94 1.95 -29.35
CA ASP A 168 28.92 1.72 -30.44
C ASP A 168 30.34 1.45 -29.92
N GLY A 169 30.46 0.63 -28.88
CA GLY A 169 31.73 0.29 -28.24
C GLY A 169 32.34 1.40 -27.37
N GLN A 170 31.66 2.54 -27.19
CA GLN A 170 32.13 3.64 -26.33
C GLN A 170 31.41 3.59 -24.97
N PRO A 171 32.14 3.58 -23.85
CA PRO A 171 31.54 3.53 -22.52
C PRO A 171 30.81 4.83 -22.19
N MET A 172 29.72 4.68 -21.45
CA MET A 172 28.86 5.72 -20.92
C MET A 172 28.35 5.29 -19.54
N LEU A 173 27.92 6.25 -18.75
CA LEU A 173 27.50 6.04 -17.37
C LEU A 173 26.21 6.81 -17.12
N VAL A 174 25.22 6.13 -16.57
CA VAL A 174 24.03 6.75 -15.99
C VAL A 174 24.24 6.74 -14.48
N ALA A 175 24.30 7.92 -13.87
CA ALA A 175 24.48 8.04 -12.43
C ALA A 175 23.22 8.63 -11.79
N GLY A 176 23.00 8.27 -10.53
CA GLY A 176 21.86 8.72 -9.77
C GLY A 176 22.02 8.56 -8.27
N THR A 177 20.93 8.88 -7.56
CA THR A 177 20.84 8.78 -6.10
C THR A 177 19.59 8.06 -5.70
N LEU A 178 19.65 7.39 -4.55
CA LEU A 178 18.52 6.78 -3.87
C LEU A 178 18.35 7.46 -2.52
N THR A 179 17.23 8.16 -2.34
CA THR A 179 16.92 8.89 -1.10
C THR A 179 15.70 8.27 -0.44
N TRP A 180 15.74 8.14 0.88
CA TRP A 180 14.61 7.73 1.70
C TRP A 180 13.92 8.96 2.31
N TYR A 181 12.58 8.97 2.26
CA TYR A 181 11.74 10.01 2.84
C TYR A 181 10.87 9.45 3.98
N PRO A 182 10.74 10.19 5.10
CA PRO A 182 9.86 9.76 6.17
C PRO A 182 8.41 9.75 5.74
N PRO A 183 7.62 8.75 6.15
CA PRO A 183 6.19 8.75 5.88
C PRO A 183 5.55 9.96 6.57
N PRO A 184 4.48 10.53 5.98
CA PRO A 184 3.79 11.65 6.57
C PRO A 184 3.27 11.29 7.97
N SER A 185 3.32 12.25 8.89
CA SER A 185 2.86 12.01 10.27
C SER A 185 1.41 11.54 10.29
N SER A 186 1.12 10.45 10.99
CA SER A 186 -0.25 9.94 11.17
C SER A 186 -1.05 10.71 12.23
N LEU A 187 -0.42 11.64 12.95
CA LEU A 187 -1.07 12.39 14.03
C LEU A 187 -2.30 13.19 13.58
N PRO A 188 -2.27 13.98 12.48
CA PRO A 188 -3.44 14.76 12.07
C PRO A 188 -4.65 13.89 11.72
N SER A 189 -4.42 12.80 10.98
CA SER A 189 -5.48 11.85 10.62
C SER A 189 -6.02 11.11 11.84
N THR A 190 -5.13 10.71 12.76
CA THR A 190 -5.52 10.07 14.02
C THR A 190 -6.36 11.01 14.90
N VAL A 191 -5.92 12.26 15.08
CA VAL A 191 -6.65 13.28 15.86
C VAL A 191 -8.02 13.55 15.24
N LEU A 192 -8.09 13.68 13.92
CA LEU A 192 -9.36 13.87 13.21
C LEU A 192 -10.30 12.67 13.43
N GLY A 193 -9.80 11.45 13.25
CA GLY A 193 -10.58 10.22 13.46
C GLY A 193 -11.13 10.12 14.88
N VAL A 194 -10.28 10.34 15.89
CA VAL A 194 -10.69 10.36 17.30
C VAL A 194 -11.71 11.48 17.57
N GLY A 195 -11.50 12.67 17.01
CA GLY A 195 -12.42 13.80 17.14
C GLY A 195 -13.81 13.47 16.59
N LEU A 196 -13.89 12.86 15.40
CA LEU A 196 -15.14 12.41 14.80
C LEU A 196 -15.85 11.36 15.66
N ILE A 197 -15.11 10.42 16.25
CA ILE A 197 -15.66 9.42 17.17
C ILE A 197 -16.25 10.10 18.42
N VAL A 198 -15.50 11.01 19.05
CA VAL A 198 -15.95 11.74 20.25
C VAL A 198 -17.22 12.55 19.96
N VAL A 199 -17.25 13.28 18.83
CA VAL A 199 -18.44 14.02 18.39
C VAL A 199 -19.61 13.08 18.15
N GLY A 200 -19.39 11.95 17.47
CA GLY A 200 -20.42 10.94 17.23
C GLY A 200 -21.03 10.40 18.53
N LEU A 201 -20.20 10.08 19.53
CA LEU A 201 -20.64 9.64 20.85
C LEU A 201 -21.41 10.73 21.60
N ALA A 202 -20.95 11.98 21.55
CA ALA A 202 -21.61 13.11 22.19
C ALA A 202 -23.00 13.42 21.58
N VAL A 203 -23.15 13.26 20.26
CA VAL A 203 -24.43 13.40 19.56
C VAL A 203 -25.35 12.21 19.86
N ALA A 204 -24.84 10.98 19.84
CA ALA A 204 -25.62 9.77 20.16
C ALA A 204 -26.14 9.76 21.61
N GLY A 205 -25.39 10.37 22.55
CA GLY A 205 -25.79 10.55 23.94
C GLY A 205 -26.98 11.50 24.15
N ARG A 206 -27.37 12.29 23.15
CA ARG A 206 -28.55 13.16 23.20
C ARG A 206 -29.76 12.45 22.59
N ALA A 207 -30.71 12.03 23.44
CA ALA A 207 -31.86 11.18 23.10
C ALA A 207 -32.69 11.60 21.87
N ARG A 208 -32.67 12.89 21.49
CA ARG A 208 -33.39 13.44 20.34
C ARG A 208 -32.71 13.21 18.98
N TRP A 209 -31.43 12.82 18.94
CA TRP A 209 -30.66 12.64 17.69
C TRP A 209 -30.46 11.16 17.30
N GLN A 210 -30.92 10.21 18.12
CA GLN A 210 -30.73 8.78 17.88
C GLN A 210 -31.40 8.29 16.58
N ARG A 211 -32.57 8.85 16.25
CA ARG A 211 -33.31 8.52 15.02
C ARG A 211 -32.62 9.04 13.75
N PRO A 212 -32.26 10.33 13.62
CA PRO A 212 -31.55 10.80 12.43
C PRO A 212 -30.15 10.17 12.29
N LEU A 213 -29.45 9.87 13.39
CA LEU A 213 -28.13 9.25 13.34
C LEU A 213 -28.19 7.79 12.84
N VAL A 214 -29.22 7.02 13.24
CA VAL A 214 -29.47 5.68 12.68
C VAL A 214 -29.84 5.73 11.20
N VAL A 215 -30.61 6.74 10.78
CA VAL A 215 -30.93 6.95 9.36
C VAL A 215 -29.68 7.30 8.55
N LEU A 216 -28.84 8.21 9.04
CA LEU A 216 -27.59 8.61 8.37
C LEU A 216 -26.59 7.46 8.27
N LEU A 217 -26.40 6.68 9.34
CA LEU A 217 -25.58 5.46 9.30
C LEU A 217 -26.16 4.42 8.34
N GLY A 218 -27.49 4.26 8.30
CA GLY A 218 -28.15 3.38 7.33
C GLY A 218 -27.94 3.85 5.89
N LEU A 219 -28.00 5.16 5.62
CA LEU A 219 -27.74 5.74 4.31
C LEU A 219 -26.26 5.59 3.91
N ALA A 220 -25.32 5.77 4.84
CA ALA A 220 -23.90 5.53 4.60
C ALA A 220 -23.63 4.05 4.24
N VAL A 221 -24.26 3.11 4.93
CA VAL A 221 -24.20 1.67 4.61
C VAL A 221 -24.75 1.37 3.21
N VAL A 222 -25.86 1.98 2.82
CA VAL A 222 -26.45 1.81 1.47
C VAL A 222 -25.57 2.43 0.39
N ALA A 223 -25.02 3.63 0.64
CA ALA A 223 -24.10 4.30 -0.28
C ALA A 223 -22.84 3.45 -0.50
N GLU A 224 -22.27 2.89 0.57
CA GLU A 224 -21.09 2.04 0.50
C GLU A 224 -21.37 0.71 -0.22
N ALA A 225 -22.54 0.10 0.03
CA ALA A 225 -22.97 -1.08 -0.72
C ALA A 225 -23.15 -0.79 -2.22
N GLY A 226 -23.65 0.41 -2.57
CA GLY A 226 -23.74 0.87 -3.95
C GLY A 226 -22.36 1.13 -4.59
N HIS A 227 -21.44 1.72 -3.83
CA HIS A 227 -20.04 1.91 -4.26
C HIS A 227 -19.37 0.57 -4.51
N LEU A 228 -19.52 -0.40 -3.60
CA LEU A 228 -19.06 -1.78 -3.75
C LEU A 228 -19.61 -2.48 -4.99
N ALA A 229 -20.91 -2.31 -5.27
CA ALA A 229 -21.55 -2.93 -6.43
C ALA A 229 -21.10 -2.34 -7.77
N THR A 230 -20.53 -1.13 -7.76
CA THR A 230 -20.08 -0.40 -8.96
C THR A 230 -18.56 -0.33 -9.08
N SER A 231 -17.83 -0.67 -8.01
CA SER A 231 -16.37 -0.66 -8.00
C SER A 231 -15.82 -1.84 -8.80
N PRO A 232 -14.92 -1.61 -9.76
CA PRO A 232 -14.25 -2.70 -10.47
C PRO A 232 -13.39 -3.51 -9.49
N VAL A 233 -13.60 -4.82 -9.45
CA VAL A 233 -12.85 -5.74 -8.59
C VAL A 233 -11.53 -6.10 -9.28
N PRO A 234 -10.37 -5.94 -8.64
CA PRO A 234 -9.10 -6.35 -9.23
C PRO A 234 -9.09 -7.87 -9.46
N ALA A 235 -8.62 -8.29 -10.65
CA ALA A 235 -8.69 -9.67 -11.13
C ALA A 235 -7.88 -10.67 -10.27
N GLU A 236 -6.94 -10.15 -9.48
CA GLU A 236 -5.88 -10.93 -8.83
C GLU A 236 -6.30 -11.45 -7.45
N SER A 237 -7.28 -10.82 -6.79
CA SER A 237 -7.74 -11.23 -5.45
C SER A 237 -9.20 -10.83 -5.12
N PRO A 238 -10.19 -11.27 -5.94
CA PRO A 238 -11.57 -10.80 -5.83
C PRO A 238 -12.26 -11.14 -4.50
N VAL A 239 -11.91 -12.27 -3.87
CA VAL A 239 -12.48 -12.67 -2.56
C VAL A 239 -11.98 -11.76 -1.44
N TYR A 240 -10.70 -11.39 -1.45
CA TYR A 240 -10.12 -10.52 -0.43
C TYR A 240 -10.68 -9.09 -0.54
N ALA A 241 -10.76 -8.55 -1.76
CA ALA A 241 -11.33 -7.24 -2.02
C ALA A 241 -12.81 -7.14 -1.56
N VAL A 242 -13.63 -8.14 -1.87
CA VAL A 242 -15.05 -8.17 -1.48
C VAL A 242 -15.22 -8.34 0.03
N THR A 243 -14.41 -9.20 0.68
CA THR A 243 -14.51 -9.44 2.12
C THR A 243 -14.01 -8.26 2.96
N ALA A 244 -12.89 -7.63 2.56
CA ALA A 244 -12.35 -6.46 3.23
C ALA A 244 -13.29 -5.25 3.13
N ALA A 245 -13.95 -5.06 1.98
CA ALA A 245 -14.90 -3.96 1.79
C ALA A 245 -16.29 -4.24 2.40
N ALA A 246 -16.71 -5.50 2.52
CA ALA A 246 -18.00 -5.85 3.14
C ALA A 246 -17.97 -5.78 4.68
N LEU A 247 -16.82 -5.98 5.32
CA LEU A 247 -16.70 -6.07 6.78
C LEU A 247 -17.18 -4.80 7.51
N PRO A 248 -16.72 -3.58 7.13
CA PRO A 248 -17.16 -2.33 7.78
C PRO A 248 -18.67 -2.12 7.63
N THR A 249 -19.20 -2.45 6.46
CA THR A 249 -20.63 -2.33 6.10
C THR A 249 -21.50 -3.25 6.96
N VAL A 250 -21.08 -4.50 7.18
CA VAL A 250 -21.78 -5.46 8.04
C VAL A 250 -21.73 -5.03 9.51
N VAL A 251 -20.56 -4.58 10.00
CA VAL A 251 -20.41 -4.09 11.37
C VAL A 251 -21.29 -2.86 11.60
N ALA A 252 -21.29 -1.90 10.68
CA ALA A 252 -22.13 -0.71 10.74
C ALA A 252 -23.63 -1.06 10.72
N ALA A 253 -24.05 -2.03 9.90
CA ALA A 253 -25.43 -2.52 9.84
C ALA A 253 -25.89 -3.19 11.16
N LEU A 254 -25.03 -3.99 11.78
CA LEU A 254 -25.32 -4.63 13.07
C LEU A 254 -25.44 -3.59 14.20
N LEU A 255 -24.56 -2.60 14.22
CA LEU A 255 -24.59 -1.51 15.20
C LEU A 255 -25.84 -0.62 15.04
N THR A 256 -26.24 -0.32 13.81
CA THR A 256 -27.49 0.43 13.55
C THR A 256 -28.72 -0.36 13.98
N TRP A 257 -28.78 -1.67 13.68
CA TRP A 257 -29.88 -2.53 14.09
C TRP A 257 -29.99 -2.69 15.62
N ALA A 258 -28.86 -2.89 16.30
CA ALA A 258 -28.82 -2.97 17.76
C ALA A 258 -29.28 -1.65 18.42
N SER A 259 -28.84 -0.51 17.86
CA SER A 259 -29.26 0.83 18.30
C SER A 259 -30.77 1.03 18.10
N TRP A 260 -31.30 0.65 16.94
CA TRP A 260 -32.74 0.74 16.65
C TRP A 260 -33.61 -0.13 17.59
N ARG A 261 -33.17 -1.36 17.89
CA ARG A 261 -33.86 -2.22 18.87
C ARG A 261 -33.86 -1.61 20.27
N SER A 262 -32.76 -0.99 20.68
CA SER A 262 -32.68 -0.33 22.00
C SER A 262 -33.57 0.91 22.12
N VAL A 263 -33.86 1.59 21.01
CA VAL A 263 -34.77 2.74 20.95
C VAL A 263 -36.24 2.30 20.95
N ARG A 264 -36.57 1.15 20.33
CA ARG A 264 -37.94 0.60 20.29
C ARG A 264 -38.33 -0.17 21.55
N GLY A 265 -37.39 -0.87 22.19
CA GLY A 265 -37.62 -1.46 23.50
C GLY A 265 -37.62 -0.36 24.56
N GLY A 266 -38.80 0.09 24.99
CA GLY A 266 -38.94 1.07 26.08
C GLY A 266 -38.12 0.68 27.32
N PRO A 267 -37.86 1.64 28.25
CA PRO A 267 -36.96 1.40 29.39
C PRO A 267 -37.34 0.09 30.09
N ALA A 268 -36.38 -0.82 30.22
CA ALA A 268 -36.57 -2.08 30.91
C ALA A 268 -37.18 -1.78 32.29
N ARG A 269 -38.44 -2.15 32.50
CA ARG A 269 -39.12 -2.03 33.78
C ARG A 269 -38.48 -3.06 34.71
N TRP A 270 -37.48 -2.65 35.47
CA TRP A 270 -36.92 -3.48 36.53
C TRP A 270 -37.94 -3.50 37.67
N CYS A 271 -38.63 -4.63 37.84
CA CYS A 271 -39.36 -4.89 39.08
C CYS A 271 -38.32 -5.14 40.18
N THR A 272 -38.00 -4.11 40.97
CA THR A 272 -37.25 -4.30 42.21
C THR A 272 -38.17 -4.93 43.25
N TRP A 273 -37.95 -6.18 43.59
CA TRP A 273 -38.58 -6.80 44.76
C TRP A 273 -37.93 -6.23 46.02
N ARG A 274 -38.72 -5.56 46.87
CA ARG A 274 -38.30 -5.24 48.24
C ARG A 274 -38.75 -6.35 49.16
N VAL A 275 -37.83 -6.92 49.93
CA VAL A 275 -38.15 -7.85 51.01
C VAL A 275 -38.60 -7.03 52.22
N SER A 276 -39.81 -7.29 52.72
CA SER A 276 -40.26 -6.84 54.05
C SER A 276 -40.48 -8.04 54.95
N PRO A 277 -40.39 -7.90 56.29
CA PRO A 277 -40.42 -9.03 57.22
C PRO A 277 -41.76 -9.80 57.29
N ALA A 278 -42.80 -9.32 56.59
CA ALA A 278 -44.17 -9.85 56.69
C ALA A 278 -44.68 -10.56 55.42
N GLY A 279 -43.81 -10.89 54.45
CA GLY A 279 -44.18 -11.70 53.27
C GLY A 279 -44.18 -10.93 51.94
N TRP A 280 -44.23 -11.69 50.84
CA TRP A 280 -44.03 -11.20 49.47
C TRP A 280 -45.27 -10.45 48.97
N SER A 281 -45.15 -9.14 48.71
CA SER A 281 -46.18 -8.37 48.01
C SER A 281 -45.57 -7.64 46.81
N CYS A 282 -46.16 -7.85 45.64
CA CYS A 282 -45.72 -7.24 44.38
C CYS A 282 -46.33 -5.83 44.24
N CYS A 283 -45.60 -4.78 44.62
CA CYS A 283 -46.02 -3.40 44.36
C CYS A 283 -45.66 -3.00 42.92
N ARG A 284 -46.67 -2.88 42.04
CA ARG A 284 -46.54 -2.13 40.78
C ARG A 284 -46.51 -0.64 41.10
N VAL A 285 -45.34 -0.03 41.08
CA VAL A 285 -45.25 1.44 40.98
C VAL A 285 -45.33 1.81 39.50
N CYS A 286 -46.44 2.42 39.08
CA CYS A 286 -46.49 3.18 37.83
C CYS A 286 -45.96 4.59 38.13
N PRO A 287 -44.99 5.13 37.36
CA PRO A 287 -44.65 6.54 37.46
C PRO A 287 -45.73 7.36 36.75
N THR A 288 -46.18 8.44 37.39
CA THR A 288 -46.79 9.61 36.73
C THR A 288 -45.76 10.34 35.90
#